data_AF-A0A975ISX1-F1
#
_entry.id   AF-A0A975ISX1-F1
#
_cell.length_a   1.000
_cell.length_b   1.000
_cell.length_c   1.000
_cell.angle_alpha   90.00
_cell.angle_beta   90.00
_cell.angle_gamma   90.00
#
_symmetry.space_group_name_H-M   'P 1'
#
loop_
_entity.id
_entity.type
_entity.pdbx_description
1 polymer ?
#
loop_
_entity_poly.entity_id
_entity_poly.type
_entity_poly.pdbx_seq_one_letter_code
_entity_poly.pdbx_strand_id
1 'polypeptide(L)'
;MTFTKRLRKPVMRGEVTCSVRIWRSPRVKVGGRYPLGPGAICVTGIREIGFDDITPALARRSGFQGVVDLLKVAKHGAGEKVYLVEFEYEE
;
A
#
# COMPACT_ATOMS: atom_id res chain seq x y z
N MET A 1 -6.39 6.22 4.23
CA MET A 1 -5.57 5.46 3.26
C MET A 1 -6.15 5.68 1.88
N THR A 2 -5.34 5.89 0.84
CA THR A 2 -5.84 6.21 -0.52
C THR A 2 -5.12 5.41 -1.59
N PHE A 3 -5.85 4.95 -2.60
CA PHE A 3 -5.32 4.20 -3.74
C PHE A 3 -5.57 4.90 -5.07
N THR A 4 -4.60 4.73 -5.99
CA THR A 4 -4.77 5.11 -7.39
C THR A 4 -5.95 4.35 -7.99
N LYS A 5 -6.65 4.94 -8.97
CA LYS A 5 -7.89 4.38 -9.52
C LYS A 5 -7.73 2.92 -9.99
N ARG A 6 -6.59 2.57 -10.59
CA ARG A 6 -6.30 1.22 -11.07
C ARG A 6 -6.20 0.16 -9.96
N LEU A 7 -5.78 0.55 -8.75
CA LEU A 7 -5.60 -0.38 -7.63
C LEU A 7 -6.87 -0.57 -6.79
N ARG A 8 -7.90 0.27 -6.95
CA ARG A 8 -9.11 0.19 -6.12
C ARG A 8 -9.85 -1.14 -6.32
N LYS A 9 -10.10 -1.54 -7.58
CA LYS A 9 -10.82 -2.79 -7.85
C LYS A 9 -10.04 -4.04 -7.39
N PRO A 10 -8.74 -4.20 -7.68
CA PRO A 10 -7.95 -5.31 -7.15
C PRO A 10 -7.92 -5.37 -5.61
N VAL A 11 -7.85 -4.22 -4.93
CA VAL A 11 -7.92 -4.16 -3.46
C VAL A 11 -9.30 -4.63 -2.97
N MET A 12 -10.39 -4.13 -3.58
CA MET A 12 -11.76 -4.53 -3.21
C MET A 12 -12.03 -6.02 -3.45
N ARG A 13 -11.35 -6.64 -4.43
CA ARG A 13 -11.42 -8.08 -4.69
C ARG A 13 -10.49 -8.92 -3.82
N GLY A 14 -9.70 -8.31 -2.93
CA GLY A 14 -8.72 -9.01 -2.11
C GLY A 14 -7.48 -9.52 -2.87
N GLU A 15 -7.32 -9.16 -4.15
CA GLU A 15 -6.15 -9.55 -4.95
C GLU A 15 -4.88 -8.78 -4.55
N VAL A 16 -5.07 -7.57 -4.01
CA VAL A 16 -4.00 -6.73 -3.48
C VAL A 16 -4.26 -6.49 -2.00
N THR A 17 -3.42 -7.08 -1.16
CA THR A 17 -3.54 -7.07 0.32
C THR A 17 -2.41 -6.31 1.01
N CYS A 18 -1.55 -5.66 0.23
CA CYS A 18 -0.48 -4.84 0.78
C CYS A 18 -0.17 -3.63 -0.10
N SER A 19 0.47 -2.64 0.49
CA SER A 19 0.90 -1.43 -0.18
C SER A 19 2.19 -0.91 0.40
N VAL A 20 3.11 -0.54 -0.49
CA VAL A 20 4.29 0.25 -0.14
C VAL A 20 3.92 1.74 -0.07
N ARG A 21 4.37 2.44 0.97
CA ARG A 21 4.14 3.87 1.21
C ARG A 21 5.46 4.54 1.58
N ILE A 22 5.77 5.67 0.96
CA ILE A 22 6.95 6.45 1.31
C ILE A 22 6.49 7.71 2.04
N TRP A 23 6.75 7.77 3.35
CA TRP A 23 6.29 8.84 4.23
C TRP A 23 7.41 9.29 5.18
N ARG A 24 7.22 10.44 5.86
CA ARG A 24 8.09 10.84 6.99
C ARG A 24 7.76 10.05 8.27
N SER A 25 6.48 9.74 8.47
CA SER A 25 5.96 8.95 9.57
C SER A 25 4.72 8.17 9.12
N PRO A 26 4.31 7.09 9.83
CA PRO A 26 3.10 6.35 9.51
C PRO A 26 1.86 7.26 9.48
N ARG A 27 1.10 7.24 8.39
CA ARG A 27 -0.17 7.98 8.24
C ARG A 27 -1.41 7.11 8.49
N VAL A 28 -1.19 5.84 8.82
CA VAL A 28 -2.22 4.87 9.15
C VAL A 28 -1.81 4.09 10.39
N LYS A 29 -2.77 3.39 11.02
CA LYS A 29 -2.54 2.57 12.20
C LYS A 29 -3.10 1.16 12.00
N VAL A 30 -2.48 0.16 12.63
CA VAL A 30 -3.04 -1.20 12.73
C VAL A 30 -4.40 -1.14 13.44
N GLY A 31 -5.37 -1.91 12.94
CA GLY A 31 -6.77 -1.83 13.33
C GLY A 31 -7.51 -0.59 12.78
N GLY A 32 -6.84 0.26 12.00
CA GLY A 32 -7.45 1.42 11.36
C GLY A 32 -8.31 1.01 10.17
N ARG A 33 -9.54 1.50 10.13
CA ARG A 33 -10.50 1.33 9.04
C ARG A 33 -10.54 2.56 8.15
N TYR A 34 -10.32 2.39 6.84
CA TYR A 34 -10.23 3.47 5.87
C TYR A 34 -11.18 3.25 4.68
N PRO A 35 -12.12 4.17 4.40
CA PRO A 35 -13.11 3.97 3.35
C PRO A 35 -12.52 3.70 1.96
N LEU A 36 -13.07 2.72 1.25
CA LEU A 36 -12.79 2.46 -0.16
C LEU A 36 -14.03 1.85 -0.85
N GLY A 37 -14.71 2.64 -1.67
CA GLY A 37 -15.92 2.17 -2.36
C GLY A 37 -17.05 1.89 -1.36
N PRO A 38 -17.77 0.75 -1.47
CA PRO A 38 -18.84 0.39 -0.55
C PRO A 38 -18.35 0.01 0.85
N GLY A 39 -17.16 -0.58 0.94
CA GLY A 39 -16.55 -1.02 2.20
C GLY A 39 -15.33 -0.19 2.63
N ALA A 40 -14.42 -0.84 3.34
CA ALA A 40 -13.23 -0.23 3.89
C ALA A 40 -12.02 -1.16 3.87
N ILE A 41 -10.84 -0.54 3.94
CA ILE A 41 -9.58 -1.20 4.15
C ILE A 41 -9.30 -1.24 5.64
N CYS A 42 -9.10 -2.43 6.19
CA CYS A 42 -8.69 -2.65 7.57
C CYS A 42 -7.20 -2.98 7.59
N VAL A 43 -6.41 -2.10 8.20
CA VAL A 43 -4.95 -2.27 8.27
C VAL A 43 -4.62 -3.33 9.32
N THR A 44 -3.96 -4.40 8.90
CA THR A 44 -3.59 -5.54 9.74
C THR A 44 -2.13 -5.50 10.15
N GLY A 45 -1.27 -4.78 9.42
CA GLY A 45 0.15 -4.67 9.73
C GLY A 45 0.80 -3.42 9.15
N ILE A 46 1.80 -2.89 9.85
CA ILE A 46 2.66 -1.79 9.37
C ILE A 46 4.09 -2.11 9.79
N ARG A 47 5.01 -2.11 8.82
CA ARG A 47 6.44 -2.29 9.07
C ARG A 47 7.23 -1.25 8.29
N GLU A 48 8.19 -0.61 8.94
CA GLU A 48 9.23 0.16 8.24
C GLU A 48 10.17 -0.85 7.56
N ILE A 49 10.43 -0.66 6.26
CA ILE A 49 11.29 -1.52 5.44
C ILE A 49 12.35 -0.67 4.74
N GLY A 50 13.39 -1.31 4.21
CA GLY A 50 14.38 -0.67 3.37
C GLY A 50 13.90 -0.45 1.93
N PHE A 51 14.65 0.36 1.16
CA PHE A 51 14.41 0.48 -0.29
C PHE A 51 14.80 -0.80 -1.04
N ASP A 52 15.80 -1.52 -0.53
CA ASP A 52 16.27 -2.82 -0.99
C ASP A 52 15.23 -3.94 -0.82
N ASP A 53 14.32 -3.81 0.15
CA ASP A 53 13.18 -4.72 0.32
C ASP A 53 12.10 -4.54 -0.76
N ILE A 54 12.14 -3.46 -1.57
CA ILE A 54 11.22 -3.22 -2.68
C ILE A 54 11.61 -4.07 -3.89
N THR A 55 11.38 -5.37 -3.76
CA THR A 55 11.66 -6.36 -4.81
C THR A 55 10.60 -6.35 -5.92
N PRO A 56 10.90 -6.89 -7.12
CA PRO A 56 9.89 -7.10 -8.16
C PRO A 56 8.71 -7.96 -7.69
N ALA A 57 8.96 -8.94 -6.82
CA ALA A 57 7.92 -9.77 -6.21
C ALA A 57 6.99 -8.94 -5.31
N LEU A 58 7.56 -8.08 -4.44
CA LEU A 58 6.76 -7.18 -3.60
C LEU A 58 5.95 -6.18 -4.44
N ALA A 59 6.54 -5.65 -5.51
CA ALA A 59 5.85 -4.74 -6.41
C ALA A 59 4.61 -5.39 -7.05
N ARG A 60 4.76 -6.62 -7.56
CA ARG A 60 3.66 -7.40 -8.14
C ARG A 60 2.59 -7.73 -7.10
N ARG A 61 2.99 -8.16 -5.90
CA ARG A 61 2.07 -8.41 -4.77
C ARG A 61 1.28 -7.16 -4.37
N SER A 62 1.88 -5.98 -4.53
CA SER A 62 1.24 -4.68 -4.28
C SER A 62 0.41 -4.16 -5.47
N GLY A 63 0.23 -4.94 -6.54
CA GLY A 63 -0.56 -4.59 -7.72
C GLY A 63 0.17 -3.77 -8.79
N PHE A 64 1.50 -3.72 -8.77
CA PHE A 64 2.32 -2.98 -9.74
C PHE A 64 3.03 -3.93 -10.73
N GLN A 65 3.37 -3.42 -11.91
CA GLN A 65 4.06 -4.24 -12.92
C GLN A 65 5.53 -4.53 -12.53
N GLY A 66 6.13 -3.66 -11.73
CA GLY A 66 7.49 -3.80 -11.22
C GLY A 66 7.91 -2.63 -10.35
N VAL A 67 9.16 -2.64 -9.89
CA VAL A 67 9.70 -1.68 -8.92
C VAL A 67 9.60 -0.24 -9.43
N VAL A 68 9.91 0.01 -10.71
CA VAL A 68 9.85 1.35 -11.30
C VAL A 68 8.41 1.90 -11.31
N ASP A 69 7.43 1.09 -11.70
CA ASP A 69 6.01 1.47 -11.71
C ASP A 69 5.49 1.73 -10.29
N LEU A 70 5.94 0.95 -9.31
CA LEU A 70 5.66 1.19 -7.90
C LEU A 70 6.25 2.50 -7.41
N LEU A 71 7.55 2.73 -7.63
CA LEU A 71 8.24 3.92 -7.11
C LEU A 71 7.70 5.21 -7.73
N LYS A 72 7.31 5.20 -9.01
CA LYS A 72 6.65 6.35 -9.66
C LYS A 72 5.36 6.77 -8.95
N VAL A 73 4.67 5.85 -8.29
CA VAL A 73 3.40 6.08 -7.57
C VAL A 73 3.59 6.21 -6.05
N ALA A 74 4.64 5.62 -5.49
CA ALA A 74 4.90 5.67 -4.06
C ALA A 74 5.69 6.92 -3.66
N LYS A 75 6.61 7.38 -4.52
CA LYS A 75 7.51 8.50 -4.26
C LYS A 75 6.85 9.83 -4.62
N HIS A 76 6.01 10.31 -3.71
CA HIS A 76 5.36 11.62 -3.82
C HIS A 76 5.64 12.45 -2.56
N GLY A 77 6.17 13.66 -2.75
CA GLY A 77 6.56 14.55 -1.65
C GLY A 77 7.91 14.19 -1.01
N ALA A 78 8.20 14.81 0.13
CA ALA A 78 9.50 14.74 0.82
C ALA A 78 9.56 13.64 1.91
N GLY A 79 8.91 12.49 1.66
CA GLY A 79 9.02 11.31 2.52
C GLY A 79 10.24 10.48 2.15
N GLU A 80 10.89 9.89 3.13
CA GLU A 80 12.17 9.17 2.95
C GLU A 80 12.10 7.74 3.50
N LYS A 81 11.17 7.47 4.42
CA LYS A 81 10.99 6.16 5.03
C LYS A 81 9.96 5.34 4.26
N VAL A 82 10.29 4.08 4.03
CA VAL A 82 9.42 3.15 3.33
C VAL A 82 8.65 2.32 4.36
N TYR A 83 7.34 2.25 4.19
CA TYR A 83 6.45 1.45 5.01
C TYR A 83 5.73 0.43 4.14
N LEU A 84 5.79 -0.84 4.53
CA LEU A 84 4.90 -1.87 4.04
C LEU A 84 3.66 -1.90 4.93
N VAL A 85 2.51 -1.61 4.32
CA VAL A 85 1.20 -1.65 4.97
C VAL A 85 0.46 -2.88 4.47
N GLU A 86 0.09 -3.77 5.37
CA GLU A 86 -0.69 -4.98 5.13
C GLU A 86 -2.12 -4.73 5.59
N PHE A 87 -3.08 -5.22 4.81
CA PHE A 87 -4.49 -4.93 5.03
C PHE A 87 -5.40 -5.95 4.36
N GLU A 88 -6.64 -5.93 4.78
CA GLU A 88 -7.75 -6.66 4.19
C GLU A 88 -8.87 -5.68 3.79
N TYR A 89 -9.69 -6.10 2.83
CA TYR A 89 -10.88 -5.36 2.45
C TYR A 89 -12.10 -5.99 3.11
N GLU A 90 -12.91 -5.16 3.76
CA GLU A 90 -14.18 -5.53 4.37
C GLU A 90 -15.29 -4.73 3.69
N GLU A 91 -16.27 -5.42 3.13
CA GLU A 91 -17.48 -4.81 2.54
C GLU A 91 -18.40 -4.22 3.62
#